data_AF-A0A1I6W593-F1
#
_entry.id   AF-A0A1I6W593-F1
#
_cell.length_a   1.000
_cell.length_b   1.000
_cell.length_c   1.000
_cell.angle_alpha   90.00
_cell.angle_beta   90.00
_cell.angle_gamma   90.00
#
_symmetry.space_group_name_H-M   'P 1'
#
loop_
_entity.id
_entity.type
_entity.pdbx_description
1 polymer ?
#
loop_
_entity_poly.entity_id
_entity_poly.type
_entity_poly.pdbx_seq_one_letter_code
_entity_poly.pdbx_strand_id
1 'polypeptide(L)'
;MMMDRIGAKLAAGMGMAMFYSLLFLGIGYANGMETIEIRTLLIQLVAANIIGMIFSVASFVFEREEWSLLKQTIIHFIILLGTFLPAAVWMGWVPNHASAILICVGSFIIIYFMIWFAMTMYWKKKIESLNNQLK
;
A
#
# COMPACT_ATOMS: atom_id res chain seq x y z
N MET A 1 24.33 3.43 4.66
CA MET A 1 24.23 2.33 3.67
C MET A 1 22.95 1.48 3.80
N MET A 2 22.61 0.92 4.98
CA MET A 2 21.32 0.22 5.19
C MET A 2 20.28 1.10 5.91
N MET A 3 20.71 1.85 6.93
CA MET A 3 19.83 2.79 7.65
C MET A 3 19.24 3.87 6.74
N ASP A 4 20.02 4.40 5.79
CA ASP A 4 19.53 5.41 4.83
C ASP A 4 18.43 4.86 3.91
N ARG A 5 18.53 3.59 3.51
CA ARG A 5 17.54 2.92 2.66
C ARG A 5 16.24 2.68 3.41
N ILE A 6 16.34 2.27 4.68
CA ILE A 6 15.17 2.14 5.57
C ILE A 6 14.53 3.51 5.77
N GLY A 7 15.31 4.55 6.07
CA GLY A 7 14.84 5.92 6.21
C GLY A 7 14.09 6.42 4.97
N ALA A 8 14.64 6.18 3.77
CA ALA A 8 14.01 6.54 2.50
C ALA A 8 12.69 5.79 2.28
N LYS A 9 12.63 4.50 2.61
CA LYS A 9 11.38 3.72 2.52
C LYS A 9 10.32 4.23 3.50
N LEU A 10 10.71 4.52 4.74
CA LEU A 10 9.78 5.09 5.73
C LEU A 10 9.21 6.43 5.24
N ALA A 11 10.07 7.31 4.72
CA ALA A 11 9.65 8.59 4.14
C ALA A 11 8.69 8.40 2.95
N ALA A 12 8.99 7.47 2.04
CA ALA A 12 8.10 7.17 0.91
C ALA A 12 6.74 6.62 1.37
N GLY A 13 6.74 5.77 2.40
CA GLY A 13 5.52 5.21 2.99
C GLY A 13 4.64 6.28 3.64
N MET A 14 5.25 7.20 4.40
CA MET A 14 4.56 8.35 4.98
C MET A 14 3.99 9.28 3.91
N GLY A 15 4.76 9.58 2.86
CA GLY A 15 4.29 10.42 1.74
C GLY A 15 3.08 9.83 1.02
N MET A 16 3.11 8.53 0.72
CA MET A 16 1.97 7.83 0.10
C MET A 16 0.75 7.79 1.03
N ALA A 17 0.96 7.56 2.33
CA ALA A 17 -0.13 7.57 3.32
C ALA A 17 -0.78 8.95 3.42
N MET A 18 0.01 10.03 3.44
CA MET A 18 -0.52 11.41 3.44
C MET A 18 -1.37 11.68 2.20
N PHE A 19 -0.91 11.29 1.02
CA PHE A 19 -1.69 11.45 -0.21
C PHE A 19 -3.02 10.68 -0.14
N TYR A 20 -2.99 9.43 0.34
CA TYR A 20 -4.21 8.63 0.55
C TYR A 20 -5.16 9.27 1.57
N SER A 21 -4.64 9.79 2.69
CA SER A 21 -5.45 10.47 3.69
C SER A 21 -6.09 11.74 3.14
N LEU A 22 -5.39 12.51 2.30
CA LEU A 22 -5.96 13.68 1.64
C LEU A 22 -7.07 13.30 0.65
N LEU A 23 -6.92 12.21 -0.10
CA LEU A 23 -7.98 11.69 -0.95
C LEU A 23 -9.21 11.30 -0.13
N PHE A 24 -9.01 10.60 0.99
CA PHE A 24 -10.10 10.19 1.87
C PHE A 24 -10.83 11.40 2.47
N LEU A 25 -10.09 12.41 2.93
CA LEU A 25 -10.67 13.66 3.41
C LEU A 25 -11.41 14.41 2.29
N GLY A 26 -10.88 14.43 1.07
CA GLY A 26 -11.53 15.06 -0.08
C GLY A 26 -12.83 14.37 -0.48
N ILE A 27 -12.85 13.03 -0.47
CA ILE A 27 -14.08 12.25 -0.66
C ILE A 27 -15.07 12.55 0.47
N GLY A 28 -14.60 12.60 1.72
CA GLY A 28 -15.43 12.93 2.86
C GLY A 28 -16.11 14.29 2.73
N TYR A 29 -15.34 15.32 2.38
CA TYR A 29 -15.82 16.66 2.12
C TYR A 29 -16.84 16.69 0.96
N ALA A 30 -16.56 16.00 -0.15
CA ALA A 30 -17.47 15.90 -1.28
C ALA A 30 -18.80 15.19 -0.94
N ASN A 31 -18.81 14.36 0.12
CA ASN A 31 -20.01 13.72 0.66
C ASN A 31 -20.69 14.53 1.78
N GLY A 32 -20.29 15.78 2.00
CA GLY A 32 -20.91 16.68 2.97
C GLY A 32 -20.34 16.59 4.39
N MET A 33 -19.19 15.93 4.61
CA MET A 33 -18.50 16.05 5.89
C MET A 33 -17.77 17.39 5.98
N GLU A 34 -18.38 18.33 6.70
CA GLU A 34 -17.82 19.67 6.92
C GLU A 34 -16.90 19.75 8.16
N THR A 35 -17.11 18.89 9.15
CA THR A 35 -16.36 18.90 10.40
C THR A 35 -15.87 17.51 10.77
N ILE A 36 -14.60 17.42 11.18
CA ILE A 36 -14.01 16.24 11.79
C ILE A 36 -13.38 16.62 13.13
N GLU A 37 -13.61 15.80 14.14
CA GLU A 37 -13.03 16.00 15.47
C GLU A 37 -11.50 15.76 15.40
N ILE A 38 -10.71 16.67 16.00
CA ILE A 38 -9.25 16.70 15.82
C ILE A 38 -8.60 15.41 16.32
N ARG A 39 -9.04 14.87 17.46
CA ARG A 39 -8.49 13.61 18.00
C ARG A 39 -8.75 12.46 17.02
N THR A 40 -9.96 12.39 16.45
CA THR A 40 -10.31 11.41 15.42
C THR A 40 -9.40 11.55 14.21
N LEU A 41 -9.25 12.77 13.67
CA LEU A 41 -8.35 13.04 12.55
C LEU A 41 -6.92 12.58 12.85
N LEU A 42 -6.37 12.91 14.02
CA LEU A 42 -5.01 12.53 14.41
C LEU A 42 -4.84 11.01 14.47
N ILE A 43 -5.79 10.28 15.07
CA ILE A 43 -5.72 8.82 15.14
C ILE A 43 -5.77 8.22 13.72
N GLN A 44 -6.65 8.72 12.86
CA GLN A 44 -6.76 8.26 11.47
C GLN A 44 -5.45 8.50 10.68
N LEU A 45 -4.86 9.69 10.81
CA LEU A 45 -3.60 10.04 10.16
C LEU A 45 -2.43 9.19 10.66
N VAL A 46 -2.31 8.98 11.98
CA VAL A 46 -1.26 8.15 12.56
C VAL A 46 -1.40 6.70 12.10
N ALA A 47 -2.61 6.14 12.13
CA ALA A 47 -2.87 4.79 11.67
C ALA A 47 -2.51 4.62 10.17
N ALA A 48 -2.94 5.54 9.31
CA ALA A 48 -2.61 5.52 7.89
C ALA A 48 -1.10 5.59 7.64
N ASN A 49 -0.38 6.46 8.38
CA ASN A 49 1.08 6.56 8.26
C ASN A 49 1.80 5.29 8.69
N ILE A 50 1.38 4.64 9.78
CA ILE A 50 1.95 3.37 10.22
C ILE A 50 1.75 2.30 9.15
N ILE A 51 0.54 2.18 8.59
CA ILE A 51 0.26 1.23 7.51
C ILE A 51 1.12 1.52 6.27
N GLY A 52 1.22 2.78 5.86
CA GLY A 52 2.04 3.19 4.71
C GLY A 52 3.53 2.89 4.91
N MET A 53 4.06 3.09 6.11
CA MET A 53 5.43 2.70 6.46
C MET A 53 5.63 1.18 6.38
N ILE A 54 4.70 0.39 6.93
CA ILE A 54 4.75 -1.08 6.86
C ILE A 54 4.74 -1.53 5.39
N PHE A 55 3.86 -0.98 4.57
CA PHE A 55 3.77 -1.29 3.14
C PHE A 55 5.08 -0.99 2.41
N SER A 56 5.67 0.16 2.68
CA SER A 56 6.95 0.54 2.08
C SER A 56 8.09 -0.37 2.51
N VAL A 57 8.19 -0.72 3.79
CA VAL A 57 9.19 -1.65 4.30
C VAL A 57 8.97 -3.07 3.76
N ALA A 58 7.71 -3.51 3.63
CA ALA A 58 7.36 -4.82 3.05
C ALA A 58 7.90 -4.98 1.62
N SER A 59 8.06 -3.88 0.87
CA SER A 59 8.63 -3.94 -0.49
C SER A 59 10.06 -4.48 -0.54
N PHE A 60 10.81 -4.52 0.58
CA PHE A 60 12.10 -5.21 0.65
C PHE A 60 12.03 -6.70 0.34
N VAL A 61 10.84 -7.31 0.38
CA VAL A 61 10.63 -8.71 -0.06
C VAL A 61 11.06 -8.91 -1.52
N PHE A 62 10.93 -7.90 -2.39
CA PHE A 62 11.34 -7.98 -3.79
C PHE A 62 12.86 -7.90 -4.01
N GLU A 63 13.64 -7.57 -2.98
CA GLU A 63 15.10 -7.54 -3.06
C GLU A 63 15.74 -8.91 -2.77
N ARG A 64 14.93 -9.92 -2.43
CA ARG A 64 15.40 -11.29 -2.15
C ARG A 64 15.56 -12.07 -3.45
N GLU A 65 16.68 -11.87 -4.15
CA GLU A 65 16.98 -12.49 -5.46
C GLU A 65 16.88 -14.03 -5.46
N GLU A 66 17.13 -14.68 -4.32
CA GLU A 66 17.01 -16.13 -4.15
C GLU A 66 15.56 -16.66 -4.23
N TRP A 67 14.57 -15.78 -4.07
CA TRP A 67 13.16 -16.17 -4.07
C TRP A 67 12.56 -16.01 -5.47
N SER A 68 11.71 -16.96 -5.86
CA SER A 68 10.91 -16.80 -7.07
C SER A 68 10.00 -15.57 -6.95
N LEU A 69 9.75 -14.90 -8.09
CA LEU A 69 8.87 -13.73 -8.14
C LEU A 69 7.47 -14.04 -7.57
N LEU A 70 6.96 -15.26 -7.77
CA LEU A 70 5.69 -15.71 -7.20
C LEU A 70 5.75 -15.72 -5.66
N LYS A 71 6.82 -16.30 -5.09
CA LYS A 71 7.01 -16.34 -3.63
C LYS A 71 7.09 -14.93 -3.04
N GLN A 72 7.86 -14.05 -3.67
CA GLN A 72 7.96 -12.64 -3.26
C GLN A 72 6.60 -11.95 -3.30
N THR A 73 5.85 -12.12 -4.39
CA THR A 73 4.53 -11.49 -4.60
C THR A 73 3.51 -11.98 -3.57
N ILE A 74 3.48 -13.29 -3.26
CA ILE A 74 2.58 -13.87 -2.26
C ILE A 74 2.90 -13.35 -0.86
N ILE A 75 4.18 -13.35 -0.46
CA ILE A 75 4.59 -12.88 0.86
C ILE A 75 4.28 -11.40 1.03
N HIS A 76 4.61 -10.58 0.03
CA HIS A 76 4.29 -9.17 0.02
C HIS A 76 2.77 -8.94 0.14
N PHE A 77 1.96 -9.65 -0.63
CA PHE A 77 0.51 -9.57 -0.56
C PHE A 77 -0.03 -9.94 0.83
N ILE A 78 0.47 -11.00 1.45
CA ILE A 78 0.07 -11.43 2.80
C ILE A 78 0.39 -10.36 3.83
N ILE A 79 1.59 -9.77 3.79
CA ILE A 79 1.99 -8.70 4.71
C ILE A 79 1.06 -7.49 4.56
N LEU A 80 0.80 -7.08 3.32
CA LEU A 80 -0.03 -5.93 3.00
C LEU A 80 -1.48 -6.14 3.47
N LEU A 81 -2.13 -7.23 3.03
CA LEU A 81 -3.52 -7.52 3.38
C LEU A 81 -3.65 -7.80 4.89
N GLY A 82 -2.72 -8.57 5.45
CA GLY A 82 -2.69 -8.89 6.88
C GLY A 82 -2.43 -7.69 7.79
N THR A 83 -1.83 -6.62 7.27
CA THR A 83 -1.71 -5.34 7.99
C THR A 83 -2.97 -4.49 7.81
N PHE A 84 -3.41 -4.32 6.56
CA PHE A 84 -4.48 -3.38 6.23
C PHE A 84 -5.85 -3.84 6.73
N LEU A 85 -6.22 -5.10 6.51
CA LEU A 85 -7.57 -5.58 6.83
C LEU A 85 -7.91 -5.46 8.33
N PRO A 86 -7.09 -5.97 9.28
CA PRO A 86 -7.41 -5.80 10.70
C PRO A 86 -7.38 -4.34 11.13
N ALA A 87 -6.44 -3.54 10.62
CA ALA A 87 -6.39 -2.11 10.91
C ALA A 87 -7.64 -1.38 10.39
N ALA A 88 -8.09 -1.67 9.17
CA ALA A 88 -9.26 -1.07 8.56
C ALA A 88 -10.56 -1.40 9.31
N VAL A 89 -10.70 -2.64 9.80
CA VAL A 89 -11.84 -3.03 10.64
C VAL A 89 -11.76 -2.34 12.01
N TRP A 90 -10.60 -2.32 12.66
CA TRP A 90 -10.42 -1.71 13.97
C TRP A 90 -10.63 -0.18 13.94
N MET A 91 -10.15 0.47 12.89
CA MET A 91 -10.30 1.92 12.67
C MET A 91 -11.69 2.33 12.19
N GLY A 92 -12.57 1.35 11.90
CA GLY A 92 -13.93 1.59 11.40
C GLY A 92 -13.99 2.03 9.94
N TRP A 93 -12.91 1.84 9.16
CA TRP A 93 -12.92 2.10 7.71
C TRP A 93 -13.75 1.08 6.95
N VAL A 94 -13.77 -0.15 7.46
CA VAL A 94 -14.55 -1.26 6.90
C VAL A 94 -15.51 -1.75 7.97
N PRO A 95 -16.82 -1.77 7.69
CA PRO A 95 -17.80 -2.36 8.59
C PRO A 95 -17.45 -3.81 8.95
N ASN A 96 -17.60 -4.18 10.23
CA ASN A 96 -17.25 -5.51 10.73
C ASN A 96 -18.35 -6.56 10.46
N HIS A 97 -18.69 -6.76 9.19
CA HIS A 97 -19.58 -7.82 8.75
C HIS A 97 -19.08 -8.43 7.44
N ALA A 98 -19.48 -9.68 7.17
CA ALA A 98 -18.84 -10.52 6.14
C ALA A 98 -18.86 -9.91 4.73
N SER A 99 -19.96 -9.30 4.30
CA SER A 99 -20.06 -8.72 2.95
C SER A 99 -19.10 -7.54 2.76
N ALA A 100 -19.02 -6.60 3.71
CA ALA A 100 -18.07 -5.49 3.65
C ALA A 100 -16.61 -5.96 3.64
N ILE A 101 -16.28 -6.97 4.45
CA ILE A 101 -14.94 -7.57 4.48
C ILE A 101 -14.62 -8.24 3.14
N LEU A 102 -15.54 -8.99 2.55
CA LEU A 102 -15.33 -9.64 1.25
C LEU A 102 -15.16 -8.62 0.12
N ILE A 103 -15.92 -7.53 0.13
CA ILE A 103 -15.76 -6.42 -0.83
C ILE A 103 -14.39 -5.76 -0.65
N CYS A 104 -13.96 -5.53 0.60
CA CYS A 104 -12.64 -4.98 0.89
C CYS A 104 -11.52 -5.90 0.39
N VAL A 105 -11.59 -7.20 0.67
CA VAL A 105 -10.57 -8.17 0.21
C VAL A 105 -10.57 -8.28 -1.31
N GLY A 106 -11.74 -8.37 -1.94
CA GLY A 106 -11.87 -8.46 -3.40
C GLY A 106 -11.31 -7.23 -4.10
N SER A 107 -11.66 -6.02 -3.63
CA SER A 107 -11.10 -4.77 -4.17
C SER A 107 -9.59 -4.68 -3.96
N PHE A 108 -9.08 -5.10 -2.81
CA PHE A 108 -7.64 -5.17 -2.54
C PHE A 108 -6.91 -6.09 -3.53
N ILE A 109 -7.44 -7.28 -3.79
CA ILE A 109 -6.89 -8.23 -4.76
C ILE A 109 -6.83 -7.61 -6.17
N ILE A 110 -7.92 -6.98 -6.61
CA ILE A 110 -8.01 -6.37 -7.94
C ILE A 110 -6.97 -5.24 -8.08
N ILE A 111 -6.91 -4.32 -7.11
CA ILE A 111 -5.95 -3.21 -7.12
C ILE A 111 -4.51 -3.74 -7.11
N TYR A 112 -4.22 -4.71 -6.26
CA TYR A 112 -2.90 -5.32 -6.18
C TYR A 112 -2.49 -5.94 -7.52
N PHE A 113 -3.39 -6.70 -8.14
CA PHE A 113 -3.14 -7.33 -9.43
C PHE A 113 -2.91 -6.31 -10.54
N MET A 114 -3.69 -5.22 -10.58
CA MET A 114 -3.50 -4.13 -11.54
C MET A 114 -2.11 -3.48 -11.41
N ILE A 115 -1.71 -3.14 -10.17
CA ILE A 115 -0.40 -2.53 -9.90
C ILE A 115 0.72 -3.50 -10.26
N TRP A 116 0.62 -4.76 -9.83
CA TRP A 116 1.61 -5.80 -10.12
C TRP A 116 1.78 -6.02 -11.62
N PHE A 117 0.67 -6.08 -12.37
CA PHE A 117 0.68 -6.26 -13.82
C PHE A 117 1.31 -5.06 -14.52
N ALA A 118 0.92 -3.83 -14.15
CA ALA A 118 1.50 -2.60 -14.69
C ALA A 118 3.01 -2.51 -14.43
N MET A 119 3.44 -2.78 -13.20
CA MET A 119 4.86 -2.82 -12.83
C MET A 119 5.62 -3.89 -13.61
N THR A 120 5.05 -5.09 -13.72
CA THR A 120 5.68 -6.20 -14.47
C THR A 120 5.91 -5.83 -15.92
N MET A 121 4.91 -5.22 -16.59
CA MET A 121 5.06 -4.76 -17.97
C MET A 121 6.10 -3.65 -18.10
N TYR A 122 6.09 -2.68 -17.18
CA TYR A 122 7.05 -1.58 -17.16
C TYR A 122 8.49 -2.09 -17.06
N TRP A 123 8.77 -2.97 -16.09
CA TRP A 123 10.11 -3.51 -15.87
C TRP A 123 10.56 -4.41 -17.01
N LYS A 124 9.68 -5.23 -17.59
CA LYS A 124 10.01 -6.02 -18.78
C LYS A 124 10.47 -5.13 -19.94
N LYS A 125 9.70 -4.07 -20.26
CA LYS A 125 10.06 -3.10 -21.30
C LYS A 125 11.38 -2.39 -21.00
N LYS A 126 11.60 -2.01 -19.73
CA LYS A 126 12.83 -1.34 -19.31
C LYS A 126 14.05 -2.23 -19.49
N ILE A 127 13.96 -3.50 -19.10
CA ILE A 127 15.05 -4.49 -19.26
C ILE A 127 15.34 -4.73 -20.74
N GLU A 128 14.31 -4.90 -21.57
CA GLU A 128 14.48 -5.07 -23.02
C GLU A 128 15.17 -3.87 -23.67
N SER A 129 14.77 -2.65 -23.30
CA SER A 129 15.43 -1.42 -23.77
C SER A 129 16.89 -1.34 -23.38
N LEU A 130 17.26 -1.77 -22.17
CA LEU A 130 18.66 -1.78 -21.72
C LEU A 130 19.48 -2.85 -22.46
N ASN A 131 18.91 -4.05 -22.64
CA ASN A 131 19.57 -5.12 -23.39
C ASN A 131 19.81 -4.75 -24.86
N ASN A 132 18.91 -3.98 -25.47
CA ASN A 132 19.07 -3.50 -26.85
C ASN A 132 20.13 -2.39 -26.98
N GLN A 133 20.47 -1.68 -25.89
CA GLN A 133 21.56 -0.68 -25.88
C GLN A 133 22.94 -1.33 -25.68
N LEU A 134 22.97 -2.57 -25.19
CA LEU A 134 24.19 -3.35 -24.96
C LEU A 134 24.51 -4.31 -26.12
N LYS A 135 23.62 -4.43 -27.10
CA LYS A 135 23.84 -5.13 -28.37
C LYS A 135 24.39 -4.16 -29.41
#